data_AF-A0A812J4H2-F1
#
_entry.id   AF-A0A812J4H2-F1
#
_cell.length_a   1.000
_cell.length_b   1.000
_cell.length_c   1.000
_cell.angle_alpha   90.00
_cell.angle_beta   90.00
_cell.angle_gamma   90.00
#
_symmetry.space_group_name_H-M   'P 1'
#
loop_
_entity.id
_entity.type
_entity.pdbx_description
1 polymer ?
#
loop_
_entity_poly.entity_id
_entity_poly.type
_entity_poly.pdbx_seq_one_letter_code
_entity_poly.pdbx_strand_id
1 'polypeptide(L)'
;MPDGASPAPTVELRLLSTAAAPSPEAEHHGFLEVPSARRGHRRSSLARLTELEHQLHRDKGHLAEKKLAKALALVLYTLARISANLVSIDYENHIRIVNALARPLVTGLGVGMFLIREERFSTKSRLLIWSRRTVFVLAIFVFDESMSTLRAALPILSVLPWEITCNVMQVHMTNLRLQALGWRLTAKFCHIMAAIGCSFLLGGLVILTSRISISEFGKEGNLTVERVGAPASFLLFFSFFCCWTTLFTQCGALCQAGSKAMVAGRADLDLDLKLTACFLYLNALLVLLGPALGFWSWAQFVRRIEMTWLTIDICVQIFTALALSGMMGPRNPMDAFRKLADLSGYGFASKRITFPGHINERAAKCIVSFPGVYNKLWDKAVKAVRDDFVTEEDLCSLACVFLTDSASGLGQHSMNPDTPGKCWCHAIYGQIRASAYLRVVEVDPCEADSIESREKLRHEVADADAMNQVLLIKSEQNDLEWQKQYARALRTARDLGQENGGRAPWGCQWFEVWKKNVDRAVELKQELHVFYFQGRKGQGKLSWEDLSSDAAKNRVRPESGLGASQTAEVAYLLKMGIPFKEHDVQDFLSFLSSESS
;
A
#
# COMPACT_ATOMS: atom_id res chain seq x y z
N MET A 1 62.15 41.78 29.16
CA MET A 1 61.13 41.98 30.21
C MET A 1 61.45 43.28 30.94
N PRO A 2 60.48 44.08 31.42
CA PRO A 2 59.02 44.04 31.19
C PRO A 2 58.52 45.32 30.44
N ASP A 3 57.41 45.95 30.84
CA ASP A 3 56.05 45.93 30.23
C ASP A 3 55.24 47.15 30.81
N GLY A 4 54.01 47.55 30.44
CA GLY A 4 53.09 47.12 29.37
C GLY A 4 51.68 47.79 29.43
N ALA A 5 51.39 48.74 28.53
CA ALA A 5 50.06 49.22 28.05
C ALA A 5 49.10 50.06 28.96
N SER A 6 48.10 50.68 28.29
CA SER A 6 47.07 51.69 28.69
C SER A 6 45.97 51.71 27.58
N PRO A 7 44.90 52.56 27.49
CA PRO A 7 44.24 53.48 28.45
C PRO A 7 42.67 53.37 28.47
N ALA A 8 41.99 54.29 29.18
CA ALA A 8 40.58 54.69 28.98
C ALA A 8 40.38 56.17 29.38
N PRO A 9 39.30 56.86 28.95
CA PRO A 9 38.75 57.95 29.77
C PRO A 9 37.20 58.02 29.82
N THR A 10 36.68 58.74 30.83
CA THR A 10 35.28 58.68 31.27
C THR A 10 34.79 60.04 31.80
N VAL A 11 33.60 60.49 31.35
CA VAL A 11 32.60 61.37 32.02
C VAL A 11 33.00 62.76 32.59
N GLU A 12 32.17 63.77 32.25
CA GLU A 12 31.91 64.96 33.07
C GLU A 12 30.40 65.10 33.39
N LEU A 13 30.06 65.95 34.36
CA LEU A 13 28.84 65.83 35.19
C LEU A 13 28.29 67.22 35.63
N ARG A 14 27.00 67.28 36.06
CA ARG A 14 26.23 68.38 36.73
C ARG A 14 25.23 69.15 35.83
N LEU A 15 24.08 69.68 36.30
CA LEU A 15 23.20 69.47 37.49
C LEU A 15 21.86 70.24 37.27
N LEU A 16 20.92 70.15 38.24
CA LEU A 16 19.65 70.90 38.41
C LEU A 16 18.44 70.39 37.59
N SER A 17 17.17 70.53 38.01
CA SER A 17 16.46 70.46 39.31
C SER A 17 14.97 70.73 39.00
N THR A 18 14.08 69.80 39.33
CA THR A 18 12.65 70.00 39.73
C THR A 18 11.83 71.18 39.17
N ALA A 19 10.70 70.91 38.50
CA ALA A 19 9.35 70.99 39.13
C ALA A 19 8.17 70.95 38.12
N ALA A 20 7.00 70.57 38.66
CA ALA A 20 5.63 70.78 38.14
C ALA A 20 5.15 69.99 36.89
N ALA A 21 3.89 69.56 36.96
CA ALA A 21 3.22 68.68 36.01
C ALA A 21 2.29 69.44 35.04
N PRO A 22 1.79 68.76 34.00
CA PRO A 22 0.44 69.01 33.54
C PRO A 22 -0.40 67.74 33.30
N SER A 23 -1.69 67.86 33.58
CA SER A 23 -2.81 67.20 32.89
C SER A 23 -3.93 68.26 32.75
N PRO A 24 -4.99 68.06 31.94
CA PRO A 24 -5.37 66.85 31.21
C PRO A 24 -5.57 67.05 29.68
N GLU A 25 -5.79 65.91 29.01
CA GLU A 25 -6.62 65.72 27.78
C GLU A 25 -6.33 66.53 26.49
N ALA A 26 -6.45 65.96 25.28
CA ALA A 26 -6.47 64.56 24.87
C ALA A 26 -6.30 64.50 23.34
N GLU A 27 -5.26 63.85 22.82
CA GLU A 27 -5.21 63.30 21.45
C GLU A 27 -3.89 62.56 21.22
N HIS A 28 -3.85 61.23 21.36
CA HIS A 28 -2.71 60.45 20.87
C HIS A 28 -3.06 59.03 20.40
N HIS A 29 -2.56 58.72 19.21
CA HIS A 29 -2.53 57.39 18.64
C HIS A 29 -1.65 56.46 19.49
N GLY A 30 -2.19 55.32 19.93
CA GLY A 30 -1.45 54.35 20.72
C GLY A 30 -0.44 53.55 19.89
N PHE A 31 0.85 53.74 20.18
CA PHE A 31 1.86 52.71 19.90
C PHE A 31 1.63 51.53 20.86
N LEU A 32 1.43 50.33 20.33
CA LEU A 32 1.22 49.12 21.13
C LEU A 32 2.55 48.50 21.56
N GLU A 33 2.69 48.25 22.85
CA GLU A 33 3.75 47.42 23.42
C GLU A 33 3.69 45.98 22.86
N VAL A 34 4.86 45.35 22.70
CA VAL A 34 4.98 43.96 22.19
C VAL A 34 5.00 42.97 23.37
N PRO A 35 3.98 42.11 23.55
CA PRO A 35 3.99 41.10 24.60
C PRO A 35 4.82 39.87 24.20
N SER A 36 5.59 39.31 25.12
CA SER A 36 6.48 38.17 24.85
C SER A 36 5.72 36.85 24.61
N ALA A 37 5.48 36.52 23.34
CA ALA A 37 4.79 35.29 22.92
C ALA A 37 5.68 34.02 23.00
N ARG A 38 6.23 33.68 24.17
CA ARG A 38 7.13 32.52 24.36
C ARG A 38 6.66 31.41 25.32
N ARG A 39 5.41 31.42 25.81
CA ARG A 39 4.86 30.31 26.65
C ARG A 39 3.51 29.71 26.22
N GLY A 40 2.80 30.28 25.24
CA GLY A 40 1.46 29.81 24.87
C GLY A 40 1.40 28.48 24.09
N HIS A 41 2.38 28.22 23.22
CA HIS A 41 2.28 27.15 22.21
C HIS A 41 2.47 25.70 22.72
N ARG A 42 2.89 25.48 23.97
CA ARG A 42 2.99 24.12 24.56
C ARG A 42 1.69 23.61 25.19
N ARG A 43 0.69 24.47 25.46
CA ARG A 43 -0.62 24.05 26.01
C ARG A 43 -1.67 23.77 24.94
N SER A 44 -1.50 24.28 23.72
CA SER A 44 -2.48 24.18 22.63
C SER A 44 -2.54 22.80 21.97
N SER A 45 -1.50 21.97 22.09
CA SER A 45 -1.48 20.59 21.57
C SER A 45 -2.35 19.65 22.40
N LEU A 46 -2.25 19.67 23.73
CA LEU A 46 -3.06 18.82 24.61
C LEU A 46 -4.56 19.16 24.50
N ALA A 47 -4.92 20.44 24.52
CA ALA A 47 -6.31 20.87 24.37
C ALA A 47 -6.90 20.49 22.99
N ARG A 48 -6.09 20.52 21.92
CA ARG A 48 -6.50 20.00 20.61
C ARG A 48 -6.72 18.50 20.62
N LEU A 49 -5.89 17.72 21.32
CA LEU A 49 -6.07 16.27 21.45
C LEU A 49 -7.39 15.92 22.14
N THR A 50 -7.74 16.62 23.23
CA THR A 50 -9.00 16.38 23.96
C THR A 50 -10.24 16.74 23.14
N GLU A 51 -10.21 17.85 22.38
CA GLU A 51 -11.30 18.20 21.47
C GLU A 51 -11.42 17.19 20.32
N LEU A 52 -10.29 16.73 19.76
CA LEU A 52 -10.29 15.67 18.75
C LEU A 52 -10.90 14.38 19.30
N GLU A 53 -10.55 14.00 20.53
CA GLU A 53 -11.02 12.80 21.21
C GLU A 53 -12.54 12.86 21.44
N HIS A 54 -13.09 14.00 21.89
CA HIS A 54 -14.53 14.21 22.02
C HIS A 54 -15.29 14.23 20.68
N GLN A 55 -14.69 14.76 19.61
CA GLN A 55 -15.28 14.66 18.26
C GLN A 55 -15.29 13.21 17.78
N LEU A 56 -14.17 12.50 17.92
CA LEU A 56 -14.04 11.08 17.59
C LEU A 56 -15.05 10.20 18.35
N HIS A 57 -15.33 10.52 19.62
CA HIS A 57 -16.31 9.81 20.44
C HIS A 57 -17.76 10.05 19.99
N ARG A 58 -18.12 11.27 19.56
CA ARG A 58 -19.45 11.55 18.98
C ARG A 58 -19.66 10.86 17.64
N ASP A 59 -18.65 10.91 16.76
CA ASP A 59 -18.73 10.26 15.45
C ASP A 59 -18.82 8.72 15.57
N LYS A 60 -18.11 8.13 16.54
CA LYS A 60 -18.24 6.70 16.90
C LYS A 60 -19.67 6.33 17.32
N GLY A 61 -20.33 7.16 18.13
CA GLY A 61 -21.72 6.93 18.56
C GLY A 61 -22.69 6.88 17.37
N HIS A 62 -22.64 7.90 16.52
CA HIS A 62 -23.54 7.99 15.37
C HIS A 62 -23.24 6.95 14.27
N LEU A 63 -21.99 6.49 14.16
CA LEU A 63 -21.63 5.35 13.30
C LEU A 63 -22.18 4.02 13.85
N ALA A 64 -22.17 3.81 15.18
CA ALA A 64 -22.68 2.61 15.81
C ALA A 64 -24.20 2.45 15.61
N GLU A 65 -24.98 3.53 15.75
CA GLU A 65 -26.42 3.55 15.46
C GLU A 65 -26.72 3.14 14.01
N LYS A 66 -25.97 3.70 13.04
CA LYS A 66 -26.11 3.34 11.62
C LYS A 66 -25.76 1.89 11.34
N LYS A 67 -24.72 1.34 11.99
CA LYS A 67 -24.38 -0.09 11.88
C LYS A 67 -25.49 -0.98 12.46
N LEU A 68 -26.06 -0.62 13.60
CA LEU A 68 -27.18 -1.35 14.23
C LEU A 68 -28.42 -1.36 13.32
N ALA A 69 -28.80 -0.21 12.75
CA ALA A 69 -29.94 -0.11 11.84
C ALA A 69 -29.77 -0.96 10.58
N LYS A 70 -28.57 -0.93 9.94
CA LYS A 70 -28.23 -1.80 8.79
C LYS A 70 -28.33 -3.29 9.15
N ALA A 71 -27.84 -3.68 10.33
CA ALA A 71 -27.87 -5.07 10.80
C ALA A 71 -29.30 -5.56 11.08
N LEU A 72 -30.12 -4.75 11.75
CA LEU A 72 -31.54 -5.05 11.99
C LEU A 72 -32.32 -5.22 10.68
N ALA A 73 -32.12 -4.33 9.70
CA ALA A 73 -32.76 -4.44 8.40
C ALA A 73 -32.39 -5.74 7.66
N LEU A 74 -31.12 -6.17 7.74
CA LEU A 74 -30.67 -7.45 7.18
C LEU A 74 -31.28 -8.67 7.88
N VAL A 75 -31.38 -8.64 9.22
CA VAL A 75 -32.02 -9.71 10.00
C VAL A 75 -33.50 -9.82 9.61
N LEU A 76 -34.22 -8.71 9.55
CA LEU A 76 -35.62 -8.67 9.14
C LEU A 76 -35.81 -9.18 7.69
N TYR A 77 -34.94 -8.79 6.75
CA TYR A 77 -34.95 -9.30 5.38
C TYR A 77 -34.72 -10.81 5.32
N THR A 78 -33.77 -11.34 6.08
CA THR A 78 -33.46 -12.78 6.14
C THR A 78 -34.62 -13.57 6.74
N LEU A 79 -35.21 -13.07 7.84
CA LEU A 79 -36.38 -13.68 8.47
C LEU A 79 -37.60 -13.67 7.52
N ALA A 80 -37.85 -12.57 6.81
CA ALA A 80 -38.94 -12.49 5.83
C ALA A 80 -38.79 -13.53 4.70
N ARG A 81 -37.56 -13.73 4.19
CA ARG A 81 -37.26 -14.78 3.19
C ARG A 81 -37.48 -16.18 3.74
N ILE A 82 -37.04 -16.45 4.98
CA ILE A 82 -37.29 -17.73 5.66
C ILE A 82 -38.79 -17.98 5.80
N SER A 83 -39.55 -17.01 6.32
CA SER A 83 -41.00 -17.13 6.50
C SER A 83 -41.71 -17.39 5.17
N ALA A 84 -41.36 -16.64 4.11
CA ALA A 84 -41.93 -16.85 2.78
C ALA A 84 -41.63 -18.26 2.23
N ASN A 85 -40.42 -18.78 2.43
CA ASN A 85 -40.07 -20.14 2.01
C ASN A 85 -40.84 -21.19 2.80
N LEU A 86 -40.92 -21.06 4.13
CA LEU A 86 -41.63 -22.02 5.00
C LEU A 86 -43.14 -22.08 4.72
N VAL A 87 -43.76 -20.98 4.28
CA VAL A 87 -45.17 -20.98 3.82
C VAL A 87 -45.34 -21.68 2.46
N SER A 88 -44.27 -21.78 1.66
CA SER A 88 -44.31 -22.26 0.27
C SER A 88 -43.85 -23.70 0.07
N ILE A 89 -43.47 -24.41 1.14
CA ILE A 89 -43.00 -25.80 1.09
C ILE A 89 -43.94 -26.76 1.79
N ASP A 90 -43.88 -28.00 1.34
CA ASP A 90 -44.43 -29.15 2.03
C ASP A 90 -43.46 -29.63 3.12
N TYR A 91 -43.98 -29.85 4.33
CA TYR A 91 -43.21 -30.20 5.53
C TYR A 91 -42.86 -31.69 5.60
N GLU A 92 -43.50 -32.55 4.81
CA GLU A 92 -43.15 -33.98 4.73
C GLU A 92 -41.74 -34.20 4.15
N ASN A 93 -41.22 -33.22 3.39
CA ASN A 93 -39.89 -33.29 2.79
C ASN A 93 -38.85 -32.46 3.57
N HIS A 94 -38.18 -33.10 4.52
CA HIS A 94 -37.11 -32.48 5.32
C HIS A 94 -36.01 -31.79 4.50
N ILE A 95 -35.69 -32.26 3.29
CA ILE A 95 -34.67 -31.65 2.41
C ILE A 95 -35.15 -30.28 1.90
N ARG A 96 -36.45 -30.11 1.64
CA ARG A 96 -37.03 -28.79 1.29
C ARG A 96 -36.96 -27.81 2.46
N ILE A 97 -37.18 -28.28 3.69
CA ILE A 97 -37.02 -27.46 4.90
C ILE A 97 -35.56 -26.96 5.02
N VAL A 98 -34.57 -27.85 4.82
CA VAL A 98 -33.15 -27.47 4.83
C VAL A 98 -32.84 -26.43 3.75
N ASN A 99 -33.34 -26.61 2.52
CA ASN A 99 -33.14 -25.65 1.42
C ASN A 99 -33.78 -24.28 1.72
N ALA A 100 -35.01 -24.27 2.24
CA ALA A 100 -35.77 -23.08 2.63
C ALA A 100 -35.06 -22.22 3.69
N LEU A 101 -34.33 -22.86 4.61
CA LEU A 101 -33.59 -22.21 5.69
C LEU A 101 -32.15 -21.83 5.27
N ALA A 102 -31.40 -22.78 4.69
CA ALA A 102 -29.97 -22.62 4.44
C ALA A 102 -29.65 -21.49 3.46
N ARG A 103 -30.42 -21.35 2.36
CA ARG A 103 -30.13 -20.37 1.32
C ARG A 103 -30.32 -18.91 1.81
N PRO A 104 -31.43 -18.52 2.46
CA PRO A 104 -31.54 -17.20 3.09
C PRO A 104 -30.50 -16.96 4.18
N LEU A 105 -30.22 -17.96 5.03
CA LEU A 105 -29.24 -17.81 6.12
C LEU A 105 -27.82 -17.57 5.59
N VAL A 106 -27.34 -18.38 4.65
CA VAL A 106 -25.97 -18.26 4.12
C VAL A 106 -25.78 -16.99 3.30
N THR A 107 -26.76 -16.64 2.45
CA THR A 107 -26.70 -15.39 1.66
C THR A 107 -26.86 -14.15 2.55
N GLY A 108 -27.74 -14.19 3.56
CA GLY A 108 -27.89 -13.15 4.57
C GLY A 108 -26.63 -12.96 5.39
N LEU A 109 -26.02 -14.04 5.89
CA LEU A 109 -24.75 -13.99 6.63
C LEU A 109 -23.60 -13.49 5.74
N GLY A 110 -23.58 -13.86 4.46
CA GLY A 110 -22.64 -13.33 3.47
C GLY A 110 -22.74 -11.81 3.29
N VAL A 111 -23.96 -11.26 3.18
CA VAL A 111 -24.18 -9.81 3.18
C VAL A 111 -23.78 -9.20 4.53
N GLY A 112 -24.13 -9.88 5.63
CA GLY A 112 -23.81 -9.48 6.99
C GLY A 112 -22.32 -9.31 7.26
N MET A 113 -21.48 -10.16 6.67
CA MET A 113 -20.01 -10.02 6.76
C MET A 113 -19.53 -8.66 6.22
N PHE A 114 -20.13 -8.12 5.17
CA PHE A 114 -19.79 -6.80 4.62
C PHE A 114 -20.35 -5.63 5.45
N LEU A 115 -21.38 -5.84 6.26
CA LEU A 115 -21.95 -4.82 7.17
C LEU A 115 -21.24 -4.81 8.53
N ILE A 116 -20.97 -6.00 9.08
CA ILE A 116 -20.33 -6.18 10.39
C ILE A 116 -18.85 -5.83 10.30
N ARG A 117 -18.14 -6.32 9.26
CA ARG A 117 -16.71 -6.06 9.04
C ARG A 117 -16.49 -4.90 8.06
N GLU A 118 -17.31 -3.85 8.15
CA GLU A 118 -17.20 -2.65 7.32
C GLU A 118 -15.81 -2.00 7.45
N GLU A 119 -15.10 -2.18 8.59
CA GLU A 119 -13.69 -1.74 8.73
C GLU A 119 -12.70 -2.43 7.77
N ARG A 120 -13.01 -3.62 7.25
CA ARG A 120 -12.21 -4.28 6.20
C ARG A 120 -12.58 -3.83 4.79
N PHE A 121 -13.70 -3.12 4.63
CA PHE A 121 -14.26 -2.80 3.33
C PHE A 121 -13.70 -1.48 2.79
N SER A 122 -12.63 -1.55 1.99
CA SER A 122 -12.14 -0.39 1.25
C SER A 122 -12.94 -0.15 -0.03
N THR A 123 -13.56 1.03 -0.15
CA THR A 123 -14.21 1.53 -1.37
C THR A 123 -13.24 1.79 -2.52
N LYS A 124 -11.92 1.83 -2.25
CA LYS A 124 -10.87 1.92 -3.28
C LYS A 124 -10.46 0.54 -3.82
N SER A 125 -10.70 -0.53 -3.05
CA SER A 125 -10.36 -1.90 -3.45
C SER A 125 -11.39 -2.45 -4.44
N ARG A 126 -11.01 -2.50 -5.73
CA ARG A 126 -11.82 -3.13 -6.78
C ARG A 126 -12.26 -4.55 -6.41
N LEU A 127 -11.40 -5.32 -5.76
CA LEU A 127 -11.70 -6.69 -5.32
C LEU A 127 -12.89 -6.71 -4.37
N LEU A 128 -12.88 -5.87 -3.33
CA LEU A 128 -13.95 -5.81 -2.33
C LEU A 128 -15.27 -5.32 -2.92
N ILE A 129 -15.23 -4.31 -3.79
CA ILE A 129 -16.42 -3.84 -4.53
C ILE A 129 -17.07 -4.98 -5.32
N TRP A 130 -16.26 -5.74 -6.08
CA TRP A 130 -16.76 -6.86 -6.86
C TRP A 130 -17.27 -8.01 -5.98
N SER A 131 -16.56 -8.38 -4.91
CA SER A 131 -17.02 -9.39 -3.96
C SER A 131 -18.38 -9.05 -3.34
N ARG A 132 -18.56 -7.79 -2.93
CA ARG A 132 -19.85 -7.30 -2.39
C ARG A 132 -20.96 -7.38 -3.45
N ARG A 133 -20.66 -7.03 -4.72
CA ARG A 133 -21.62 -7.18 -5.84
C ARG A 133 -21.98 -8.65 -6.07
N THR A 134 -21.01 -9.58 -6.08
CA THR A 134 -21.25 -11.01 -6.25
C THR A 134 -22.18 -11.53 -5.14
N VAL A 135 -21.87 -11.20 -3.87
CA VAL A 135 -22.70 -11.61 -2.73
C VAL A 135 -24.11 -11.02 -2.80
N PHE A 136 -24.30 -9.78 -3.27
CA PHE A 136 -25.64 -9.23 -3.49
C PHE A 136 -26.40 -9.96 -4.62
N VAL A 137 -25.73 -10.31 -5.73
CA VAL A 137 -26.35 -11.08 -6.83
C VAL A 137 -26.74 -12.49 -6.38
N LEU A 138 -25.94 -13.12 -5.52
CA LEU A 138 -26.24 -14.41 -4.89
C LEU A 138 -27.36 -14.32 -3.83
N ALA A 139 -27.59 -13.16 -3.23
CA ALA A 139 -28.62 -12.92 -2.21
C ALA A 139 -30.01 -12.55 -2.77
N ILE A 140 -30.17 -12.50 -4.10
CA ILE A 140 -31.47 -12.21 -4.75
C ILE A 140 -32.44 -13.39 -4.52
N PHE A 141 -33.64 -13.08 -4.03
CA PHE A 141 -34.68 -14.05 -3.67
C PHE A 141 -35.30 -14.82 -4.86
N VAL A 142 -34.98 -14.47 -6.11
CA VAL A 142 -35.54 -15.08 -7.33
C VAL A 142 -35.38 -16.61 -7.37
N PHE A 143 -34.36 -17.14 -6.71
CA PHE A 143 -34.09 -18.58 -6.67
C PHE A 143 -34.69 -19.30 -5.44
N ASP A 144 -35.27 -18.56 -4.49
CA ASP A 144 -35.85 -19.10 -3.25
C ASP A 144 -37.07 -20.02 -3.49
N GLU A 145 -37.42 -20.85 -2.51
CA GLU A 145 -38.51 -21.82 -2.67
C GLU A 145 -39.89 -21.16 -2.86
N SER A 146 -40.11 -20.00 -2.23
CA SER A 146 -41.29 -19.15 -2.44
C SER A 146 -41.47 -18.66 -3.88
N MET A 147 -40.40 -18.66 -4.70
CA MET A 147 -40.45 -18.26 -6.10
C MET A 147 -40.65 -19.45 -7.06
N SER A 148 -41.02 -20.63 -6.56
CA SER A 148 -41.24 -21.85 -7.37
C SER A 148 -42.17 -21.64 -8.58
N THR A 149 -43.29 -20.95 -8.40
CA THR A 149 -44.25 -20.65 -9.48
C THR A 149 -43.65 -19.76 -10.58
N LEU A 150 -42.86 -18.73 -10.19
CA LEU A 150 -42.19 -17.85 -11.16
C LEU A 150 -41.06 -18.60 -11.89
N ARG A 151 -40.31 -19.45 -11.17
CA ARG A 151 -39.27 -20.32 -11.75
C ARG A 151 -39.84 -21.35 -12.73
N ALA A 152 -41.05 -21.86 -12.49
CA ALA A 152 -41.72 -22.78 -13.39
C ALA A 152 -42.06 -22.14 -14.75
N ALA A 153 -42.33 -20.83 -14.79
CA ALA A 153 -42.60 -20.08 -16.02
C ALA A 153 -41.33 -19.72 -16.82
N LEU A 154 -40.19 -19.47 -16.16
CA LEU A 154 -38.96 -18.99 -16.80
C LEU A 154 -37.67 -19.72 -16.32
N PRO A 155 -37.59 -21.07 -16.41
CA PRO A 155 -36.49 -21.82 -15.80
C PRO A 155 -35.13 -21.63 -16.51
N ILE A 156 -35.10 -21.65 -17.84
CA ILE A 156 -33.86 -21.59 -18.63
C ILE A 156 -33.29 -20.16 -18.67
N LEU A 157 -34.16 -19.15 -18.73
CA LEU A 157 -33.79 -17.74 -18.88
C LEU A 157 -33.33 -17.07 -17.58
N SER A 158 -33.56 -17.69 -16.42
CA SER A 158 -33.19 -17.13 -15.11
C SER A 158 -31.92 -17.74 -14.52
N VAL A 159 -31.82 -19.07 -14.43
CA VAL A 159 -30.70 -19.75 -13.75
C VAL A 159 -29.40 -19.70 -14.56
N LEU A 160 -29.42 -20.08 -15.84
CA LEU A 160 -28.19 -20.20 -16.64
C LEU A 160 -27.44 -18.87 -16.80
N PRO A 161 -28.09 -17.72 -17.12
CA PRO A 161 -27.38 -16.44 -17.20
C PRO A 161 -26.84 -15.95 -15.85
N TRP A 162 -27.54 -16.27 -14.75
CA TRP A 162 -27.09 -15.95 -13.39
C TRP A 162 -25.87 -16.78 -12.98
N GLU A 163 -25.86 -18.09 -13.26
CA GLU A 163 -24.71 -18.98 -13.04
C GLU A 163 -23.47 -18.49 -13.81
N ILE A 164 -23.64 -18.19 -15.11
CA ILE A 164 -22.55 -17.66 -15.94
C ILE A 164 -22.03 -16.33 -15.37
N THR A 165 -22.94 -15.44 -14.96
CA THR A 165 -22.58 -14.14 -14.39
C THR A 165 -21.78 -14.27 -13.10
N CYS A 166 -22.25 -15.11 -12.16
CA CYS A 166 -21.58 -15.28 -10.87
C CYS A 166 -20.20 -15.94 -11.03
N ASN A 167 -20.07 -16.93 -11.92
CA ASN A 167 -18.77 -17.54 -12.26
C ASN A 167 -17.81 -16.55 -12.94
N VAL A 168 -18.27 -15.73 -13.89
CA VAL A 168 -17.45 -14.68 -14.53
C VAL A 168 -17.00 -13.63 -13.51
N MET A 169 -17.86 -13.23 -12.57
CA MET A 169 -17.51 -12.31 -11.48
C MET A 169 -16.43 -12.90 -10.58
N GLN A 170 -16.51 -14.20 -10.23
CA GLN A 170 -15.50 -14.89 -9.44
C GLN A 170 -14.16 -15.01 -10.19
N VAL A 171 -14.15 -15.34 -11.49
CA VAL A 171 -12.94 -15.33 -12.33
C VAL A 171 -12.30 -13.94 -12.38
N HIS A 172 -13.11 -12.87 -12.48
CA HIS A 172 -12.61 -11.48 -12.42
C HIS A 172 -12.02 -11.13 -11.06
N MET A 173 -12.67 -11.52 -9.96
CA MET A 173 -12.15 -11.35 -8.60
C MET A 173 -10.81 -12.07 -8.39
N THR A 174 -10.68 -13.30 -8.88
CA THR A 174 -9.40 -14.04 -8.84
C THR A 174 -8.31 -13.33 -9.64
N ASN A 175 -8.63 -12.77 -10.82
CA ASN A 175 -7.67 -11.96 -11.58
C ASN A 175 -7.22 -10.70 -10.81
N LEU A 176 -8.14 -9.99 -10.13
CA LEU A 176 -7.79 -8.85 -9.28
C LEU A 176 -6.89 -9.27 -8.09
N ARG A 177 -7.16 -10.43 -7.47
CA ARG A 177 -6.33 -10.98 -6.39
C ARG A 177 -4.93 -11.37 -6.88
N LEU A 178 -4.82 -11.99 -8.06
CA LEU A 178 -3.53 -12.30 -8.69
C LEU A 178 -2.73 -11.02 -9.01
N GLN A 179 -3.38 -9.94 -9.47
CA GLN A 179 -2.71 -8.64 -9.67
C GLN A 179 -2.17 -8.04 -8.36
N ALA A 180 -2.92 -8.15 -7.26
CA ALA A 180 -2.49 -7.71 -5.93
C ALA A 180 -1.29 -8.53 -5.41
N LEU A 181 -1.25 -9.83 -5.72
CA LEU A 181 -0.13 -10.73 -5.42
C LEU A 181 1.09 -10.57 -6.37
N GLY A 182 1.11 -9.55 -7.25
CA GLY A 182 2.20 -9.29 -8.19
C GLY A 182 2.14 -10.06 -9.52
N TRP A 183 1.22 -11.02 -9.68
CA TRP A 183 1.08 -11.90 -10.86
C TRP A 183 0.37 -11.21 -12.05
N ARG A 184 0.83 -10.00 -12.40
CA ARG A 184 0.19 -9.13 -13.39
C ARG A 184 0.14 -9.74 -14.80
N LEU A 185 1.17 -10.48 -15.22
CA LEU A 185 1.21 -11.16 -16.53
C LEU A 185 0.18 -12.29 -16.59
N THR A 186 0.19 -13.18 -15.59
CA THR A 186 -0.76 -14.28 -15.47
C THR A 186 -2.21 -13.79 -15.40
N ALA A 187 -2.48 -12.75 -14.61
CA ALA A 187 -3.82 -12.16 -14.53
C ALA A 187 -4.27 -11.50 -15.86
N LYS A 188 -3.36 -10.90 -16.64
CA LYS A 188 -3.66 -10.40 -17.99
C LYS A 188 -3.98 -11.54 -18.96
N PHE A 189 -3.18 -12.62 -18.95
CA PHE A 189 -3.42 -13.81 -19.77
C PHE A 189 -4.80 -14.44 -19.44
N CYS A 190 -5.08 -14.68 -18.15
CA CYS A 190 -6.36 -15.21 -17.70
C CYS A 190 -7.55 -14.30 -18.05
N HIS A 191 -7.36 -12.96 -18.03
CA HIS A 191 -8.40 -12.02 -18.47
C HIS A 191 -8.67 -12.13 -19.98
N ILE A 192 -7.63 -12.26 -20.81
CA ILE A 192 -7.77 -12.43 -22.26
C ILE A 192 -8.46 -13.76 -22.58
N MET A 193 -8.00 -14.86 -21.97
CA MET A 193 -8.60 -16.19 -22.16
C MET A 193 -10.07 -16.24 -21.72
N ALA A 194 -10.42 -15.62 -20.59
CA ALA A 194 -11.81 -15.52 -20.14
C ALA A 194 -12.69 -14.70 -21.11
N ALA A 195 -12.18 -13.57 -21.62
CA ALA A 195 -12.92 -12.72 -22.57
C ALA A 195 -13.15 -13.44 -23.92
N ILE A 196 -12.13 -14.15 -24.41
CA ILE A 196 -12.23 -15.02 -25.59
C ILE A 196 -13.29 -16.10 -25.34
N GLY A 197 -13.20 -16.83 -24.23
CA GLY A 197 -14.17 -17.86 -23.86
C GLY A 197 -15.61 -17.36 -23.82
N CYS A 198 -15.86 -16.22 -23.16
CA CYS A 198 -17.19 -15.60 -23.10
C CYS A 198 -17.72 -15.20 -24.49
N SER A 199 -16.86 -14.73 -25.39
CA SER A 199 -17.22 -14.37 -26.76
C SER A 199 -17.64 -15.60 -27.58
N PHE A 200 -16.88 -16.69 -27.45
CA PHE A 200 -17.20 -17.98 -28.07
C PHE A 200 -18.47 -18.62 -27.48
N LEU A 201 -18.69 -18.51 -26.17
CA LEU A 201 -19.92 -18.96 -25.51
C LEU A 201 -21.15 -18.23 -26.06
N LEU A 202 -21.09 -16.90 -26.15
CA LEU A 202 -22.19 -16.09 -26.67
C LEU A 202 -22.51 -16.45 -28.13
N GLY A 203 -21.48 -16.58 -28.99
CA GLY A 203 -21.66 -17.01 -30.38
C GLY A 203 -22.27 -18.42 -30.49
N GLY A 204 -21.79 -19.37 -29.68
CA GLY A 204 -22.34 -20.73 -29.64
C GLY A 204 -23.81 -20.77 -29.20
N LEU A 205 -24.17 -20.01 -28.16
CA LEU A 205 -25.55 -19.89 -27.68
C LEU A 205 -26.48 -19.23 -28.71
N VAL A 206 -26.05 -18.16 -29.39
CA VAL A 206 -26.85 -17.49 -30.44
C VAL A 206 -27.13 -18.42 -31.63
N ILE A 207 -26.14 -19.21 -32.07
CA ILE A 207 -26.36 -20.20 -33.14
C ILE A 207 -27.30 -21.31 -32.66
N LEU A 208 -27.21 -21.73 -31.40
CA LEU A 208 -28.09 -22.76 -30.83
C LEU A 208 -29.55 -22.26 -30.73
N THR A 209 -29.78 -21.06 -30.21
CA THR A 209 -31.13 -20.50 -30.05
C THR A 209 -31.79 -20.17 -31.40
N SER A 210 -31.04 -19.62 -32.36
CA SER A 210 -31.57 -19.36 -33.70
C SER A 210 -31.96 -20.63 -34.46
N ARG A 211 -31.32 -21.77 -34.21
CA ARG A 211 -31.73 -23.08 -34.76
C ARG A 211 -33.03 -23.59 -34.12
N ILE A 212 -33.17 -23.46 -32.81
CA ILE A 212 -34.37 -23.90 -32.06
C ILE A 212 -35.61 -23.11 -32.51
N SER A 213 -35.53 -21.78 -32.66
CA SER A 213 -36.65 -20.96 -33.13
C SER A 213 -37.06 -21.26 -34.59
N ILE A 214 -36.19 -21.86 -35.39
CA ILE A 214 -36.52 -22.28 -36.76
C ILE A 214 -37.24 -23.64 -36.76
N SER A 215 -36.89 -24.57 -35.86
CA SER A 215 -37.53 -25.89 -35.83
C SER A 215 -38.97 -25.86 -35.29
N GLU A 216 -39.30 -24.97 -34.35
CA GLU A 216 -40.69 -24.86 -33.83
C GLU A 216 -41.70 -24.29 -34.85
N PHE A 217 -41.23 -23.64 -35.93
CA PHE A 217 -42.08 -23.23 -37.06
C PHE A 217 -42.30 -24.37 -38.09
N GLY A 218 -41.56 -25.48 -37.95
CA GLY A 218 -41.76 -26.72 -38.69
C GLY A 218 -42.74 -27.65 -37.98
N LYS A 219 -43.71 -28.19 -38.72
CA LYS A 219 -44.84 -28.96 -38.17
C LYS A 219 -44.42 -30.24 -37.40
N GLU A 220 -45.31 -30.63 -36.49
CA GLU A 220 -45.41 -31.95 -35.83
C GLU A 220 -44.39 -32.29 -34.73
N GLY A 221 -44.65 -31.75 -33.53
CA GLY A 221 -45.11 -32.59 -32.42
C GLY A 221 -44.10 -33.49 -31.69
N ASN A 222 -42.86 -33.61 -32.15
CA ASN A 222 -41.77 -34.29 -31.43
C ASN A 222 -40.49 -33.45 -31.47
N LEU A 223 -39.98 -33.10 -30.30
CA LEU A 223 -38.71 -32.39 -30.14
C LEU A 223 -37.53 -33.33 -30.38
N THR A 224 -37.31 -33.71 -31.64
CA THR A 224 -36.06 -34.35 -32.05
C THR A 224 -34.95 -33.31 -31.93
N VAL A 225 -34.10 -33.47 -30.90
CA VAL A 225 -32.89 -32.65 -30.73
C VAL A 225 -31.92 -32.97 -31.86
N GLU A 226 -32.09 -32.26 -32.98
CA GLU A 226 -31.24 -32.42 -34.14
C GLU A 226 -29.79 -32.08 -33.75
N ARG A 227 -28.86 -32.93 -34.19
CA ARG A 227 -27.46 -32.97 -33.76
C ARG A 227 -26.85 -31.56 -33.79
N VAL A 228 -26.46 -31.03 -32.63
CA VAL A 228 -25.90 -29.66 -32.46
C VAL A 228 -24.91 -29.35 -33.57
N GLY A 229 -25.30 -28.44 -34.46
CA GLY A 229 -24.59 -28.21 -35.72
C GLY A 229 -23.10 -27.95 -35.50
N ALA A 230 -22.26 -28.52 -36.36
CA ALA A 230 -20.80 -28.48 -36.21
C ALA A 230 -20.22 -27.08 -35.86
N PRO A 231 -20.72 -25.95 -36.40
CA PRO A 231 -20.29 -24.62 -35.98
C PRO A 231 -20.57 -24.32 -34.50
N ALA A 232 -21.78 -24.59 -33.99
CA ALA A 232 -22.12 -24.34 -32.58
C ALA A 232 -21.29 -25.24 -31.64
N SER A 233 -21.15 -26.52 -32.00
CA SER A 233 -20.30 -27.47 -31.27
C SER A 233 -18.84 -27.01 -31.18
N PHE A 234 -18.28 -26.47 -32.27
CA PHE A 234 -16.93 -25.92 -32.30
C PHE A 234 -16.75 -24.69 -31.40
N LEU A 235 -17.68 -23.72 -31.46
CA LEU A 235 -17.61 -22.51 -30.62
C LEU A 235 -17.72 -22.86 -29.13
N LEU A 236 -18.65 -23.77 -28.77
CA LEU A 236 -18.83 -24.22 -27.38
C LEU A 236 -17.61 -25.00 -26.87
N PHE A 237 -16.99 -25.85 -27.70
CA PHE A 237 -15.75 -26.54 -27.37
C PHE A 237 -14.59 -25.56 -27.13
N PHE A 238 -14.42 -24.57 -28.00
CA PHE A 238 -13.34 -23.58 -27.84
C PHE A 238 -13.57 -22.67 -26.62
N SER A 239 -14.83 -22.31 -26.34
CA SER A 239 -15.21 -21.65 -25.08
C SER A 239 -14.82 -22.48 -23.86
N PHE A 240 -15.19 -23.77 -23.84
CA PHE A 240 -14.88 -24.69 -22.75
C PHE A 240 -13.36 -24.79 -22.52
N PHE A 241 -12.58 -24.95 -23.59
CA PHE A 241 -11.12 -24.95 -23.53
C PHE A 241 -10.57 -23.65 -22.91
N CYS A 242 -11.01 -22.48 -23.38
CA CYS A 242 -10.57 -21.19 -22.85
C CYS A 242 -10.90 -21.00 -21.36
N CYS A 243 -12.09 -21.42 -20.94
CA CYS A 243 -12.50 -21.39 -19.54
C CYS A 243 -11.60 -22.29 -18.68
N TRP A 244 -11.42 -23.56 -19.04
CA TRP A 244 -10.56 -24.47 -18.26
C TRP A 244 -9.09 -24.03 -18.23
N THR A 245 -8.53 -23.56 -19.35
CA THR A 245 -7.18 -22.98 -19.36
C THR A 245 -7.07 -21.81 -18.38
N THR A 246 -8.08 -20.95 -18.31
CA THR A 246 -8.15 -19.86 -17.32
C THR A 246 -8.15 -20.39 -15.89
N LEU A 247 -9.05 -21.32 -15.56
CA LEU A 247 -9.21 -21.86 -14.20
C LEU A 247 -7.96 -22.60 -13.72
N PHE A 248 -7.36 -23.46 -14.57
CA PHE A 248 -6.11 -24.16 -14.23
C PHE A 248 -4.94 -23.20 -14.04
N THR A 249 -4.83 -22.15 -14.89
CA THR A 249 -3.78 -21.14 -14.75
C THR A 249 -3.95 -20.31 -13.48
N GLN A 250 -5.19 -19.94 -13.13
CA GLN A 250 -5.50 -19.25 -11.86
C GLN A 250 -5.20 -20.14 -10.64
N CYS A 251 -5.63 -21.41 -10.67
CA CYS A 251 -5.35 -22.39 -9.61
C CYS A 251 -3.84 -22.58 -9.41
N GLY A 252 -3.08 -22.82 -10.49
CA GLY A 252 -1.62 -22.98 -10.44
C GLY A 252 -0.91 -21.77 -9.84
N ALA A 253 -1.30 -20.55 -10.24
CA ALA A 253 -0.74 -19.31 -9.71
C ALA A 253 -1.06 -19.10 -8.21
N LEU A 254 -2.29 -19.41 -7.78
CA LEU A 254 -2.68 -19.35 -6.37
C LEU A 254 -1.93 -20.40 -5.52
N CYS A 255 -1.80 -21.64 -6.01
CA CYS A 255 -0.97 -22.67 -5.36
C CYS A 255 0.49 -22.25 -5.26
N GLN A 256 1.07 -21.65 -6.30
CA GLN A 256 2.46 -21.19 -6.28
C GLN A 256 2.66 -20.01 -5.31
N ALA A 257 1.70 -19.09 -5.22
CA ALA A 257 1.69 -18.04 -4.20
C ALA A 257 1.56 -18.61 -2.78
N GLY A 258 0.67 -19.61 -2.58
CA GLY A 258 0.51 -20.33 -1.32
C GLY A 258 1.79 -21.06 -0.89
N SER A 259 2.49 -21.71 -1.81
CA SER A 259 3.75 -22.39 -1.51
C SER A 259 4.86 -21.40 -1.10
N LYS A 260 4.96 -20.24 -1.76
CA LYS A 260 5.86 -19.16 -1.32
C LYS A 260 5.52 -18.66 0.09
N ALA A 261 4.23 -18.51 0.40
CA ALA A 261 3.75 -18.10 1.72
C ALA A 261 4.06 -19.14 2.81
N MET A 262 3.86 -20.44 2.54
CA MET A 262 4.18 -21.53 3.48
C MET A 262 5.67 -21.59 3.81
N VAL A 263 6.55 -21.43 2.80
CA VAL A 263 8.01 -21.48 3.00
C VAL A 263 8.47 -20.30 3.85
N ALA A 264 8.03 -19.08 3.54
CA ALA A 264 8.36 -17.90 4.33
C ALA A 264 7.81 -17.98 5.76
N GLY A 265 6.56 -18.42 5.94
CA GLY A 265 5.95 -18.58 7.27
C GLY A 265 6.64 -19.65 8.13
N ARG A 266 7.31 -20.64 7.53
CA ARG A 266 8.16 -21.58 8.27
C ARG A 266 9.48 -20.95 8.72
N ALA A 267 10.09 -20.09 7.91
CA ALA A 267 11.35 -19.41 8.24
C ALA A 267 11.16 -18.38 9.37
N ASP A 268 10.13 -17.54 9.29
CA ASP A 268 9.91 -16.42 10.23
C ASP A 268 8.99 -16.78 11.42
N LEU A 269 8.59 -18.05 11.55
CA LEU A 269 7.58 -18.55 12.51
C LEU A 269 6.17 -17.90 12.43
N ASP A 270 5.96 -16.93 11.54
CA ASP A 270 4.73 -16.13 11.37
C ASP A 270 3.46 -16.99 11.11
N LEU A 271 2.51 -16.92 12.05
CA LEU A 271 1.25 -17.66 12.00
C LEU A 271 0.25 -17.07 11.00
N ASP A 272 0.21 -15.74 10.83
CA ASP A 272 -0.70 -15.08 9.90
C ASP A 272 -0.29 -15.37 8.44
N LEU A 273 1.02 -15.51 8.18
CA LEU A 273 1.52 -15.89 6.86
C LEU A 273 1.19 -17.36 6.51
N LYS A 274 1.28 -18.28 7.48
CA LYS A 274 0.79 -19.67 7.33
C LYS A 274 -0.71 -19.71 7.06
N LEU A 275 -1.50 -18.96 7.83
CA LEU A 275 -2.96 -18.91 7.64
C LEU A 275 -3.31 -18.33 6.26
N THR A 276 -2.61 -17.27 5.84
CA THR A 276 -2.73 -16.67 4.50
C THR A 276 -2.43 -17.68 3.39
N ALA A 277 -1.41 -18.52 3.57
CA ALA A 277 -1.09 -19.61 2.65
C ALA A 277 -2.20 -20.66 2.55
N CYS A 278 -2.77 -21.09 3.68
CA CYS A 278 -3.93 -21.97 3.71
C CYS A 278 -5.13 -21.37 2.95
N PHE A 279 -5.41 -20.08 3.13
CA PHE A 279 -6.45 -19.38 2.36
C PHE A 279 -6.11 -19.27 0.85
N LEU A 280 -4.85 -19.24 0.44
CA LEU A 280 -4.48 -19.26 -0.98
C LEU A 280 -4.72 -20.65 -1.62
N TYR A 281 -4.38 -21.74 -0.94
CA TYR A 281 -4.73 -23.10 -1.39
C TYR A 281 -6.25 -23.33 -1.41
N LEU A 282 -6.96 -22.84 -0.40
CA LEU A 282 -8.42 -22.90 -0.36
C LEU A 282 -9.05 -22.17 -1.57
N ASN A 283 -8.57 -20.97 -1.88
CA ASN A 283 -9.02 -20.25 -3.07
C ASN A 283 -8.64 -20.97 -4.37
N ALA A 284 -7.47 -21.63 -4.45
CA ALA A 284 -7.09 -22.43 -5.62
C ALA A 284 -8.06 -23.61 -5.86
N LEU A 285 -8.46 -24.30 -4.80
CA LEU A 285 -9.47 -25.36 -4.85
C LEU A 285 -10.85 -24.82 -5.28
N LEU A 286 -11.28 -23.71 -4.66
CA LEU A 286 -12.60 -23.11 -4.93
C LEU A 286 -12.74 -22.56 -6.35
N VAL A 287 -11.65 -22.07 -6.96
CA VAL A 287 -11.62 -21.63 -8.37
C VAL A 287 -11.95 -22.78 -9.34
N LEU A 288 -11.60 -24.03 -9.01
CA LEU A 288 -11.99 -25.20 -9.80
C LEU A 288 -13.37 -25.74 -9.41
N LEU A 289 -13.66 -25.77 -8.10
CA LEU A 289 -14.88 -26.38 -7.56
C LEU A 289 -16.15 -25.59 -7.91
N GLY A 290 -16.11 -24.26 -7.85
CA GLY A 290 -17.28 -23.39 -8.11
C GLY A 290 -17.90 -23.64 -9.50
N PRO A 291 -17.14 -23.44 -10.60
CA PRO A 291 -17.67 -23.67 -11.96
C PRO A 291 -18.12 -25.11 -12.22
N ALA A 292 -17.49 -26.10 -11.58
CA ALA A 292 -17.89 -27.50 -11.68
C ALA A 292 -19.23 -27.77 -10.96
N LEU A 293 -19.43 -27.20 -9.78
CA LEU A 293 -20.70 -27.27 -9.04
C LEU A 293 -21.81 -26.49 -9.73
N GLY A 294 -21.56 -25.28 -10.26
CA GLY A 294 -22.55 -24.51 -11.01
C GLY A 294 -23.04 -25.25 -12.26
N PHE A 295 -22.14 -25.90 -13.01
CA PHE A 295 -22.53 -26.74 -14.15
C PHE A 295 -23.35 -27.96 -13.74
N TRP A 296 -22.98 -28.62 -12.63
CA TRP A 296 -23.73 -29.76 -12.09
C TRP A 296 -25.11 -29.35 -11.55
N SER A 297 -25.16 -28.27 -10.75
CA SER A 297 -26.37 -27.59 -10.26
C SER A 297 -27.34 -27.30 -11.39
N TRP A 298 -26.87 -26.63 -12.45
CA TRP A 298 -27.67 -26.35 -13.64
C TRP A 298 -28.17 -27.63 -14.32
N ALA A 299 -27.31 -28.63 -14.51
CA ALA A 299 -27.69 -29.90 -15.14
C ALA A 299 -28.74 -30.70 -14.34
N GLN A 300 -28.73 -30.61 -13.00
CA GLN A 300 -29.76 -31.20 -12.15
C GLN A 300 -31.05 -30.36 -12.10
N PHE A 301 -30.92 -29.02 -12.12
CA PHE A 301 -32.02 -28.08 -12.20
C PHE A 301 -32.84 -28.27 -13.49
N VAL A 302 -32.18 -28.38 -14.65
CA VAL A 302 -32.85 -28.62 -15.95
C VAL A 302 -33.62 -29.94 -15.95
N ARG A 303 -33.09 -30.98 -15.30
CA ARG A 303 -33.78 -32.28 -15.12
C ARG A 303 -34.90 -32.24 -14.08
N ARG A 304 -35.10 -31.11 -13.38
CA ARG A 304 -36.07 -30.90 -12.28
C ARG A 304 -35.91 -31.90 -11.12
N ILE A 305 -34.71 -32.45 -10.91
CA ILE A 305 -34.49 -33.53 -9.94
C ILE A 305 -34.48 -32.98 -8.51
N GLU A 306 -33.56 -32.07 -8.16
CA GLU A 306 -33.42 -31.55 -6.78
C GLU A 306 -32.91 -30.10 -6.72
N MET A 307 -33.54 -29.26 -5.88
CA MET A 307 -33.05 -27.90 -5.57
C MET A 307 -31.84 -27.88 -4.64
N THR A 308 -31.50 -29.02 -4.03
CA THR A 308 -30.40 -29.16 -3.07
C THR A 308 -29.05 -28.81 -3.69
N TRP A 309 -28.82 -29.19 -4.95
CA TRP A 309 -27.58 -28.85 -5.67
C TRP A 309 -27.41 -27.35 -5.89
N LEU A 310 -28.49 -26.63 -6.19
CA LEU A 310 -28.50 -25.17 -6.31
C LEU A 310 -28.25 -24.49 -4.96
N THR A 311 -28.77 -25.04 -3.85
CA THR A 311 -28.44 -24.55 -2.50
C THR A 311 -26.97 -24.76 -2.16
N ILE A 312 -26.43 -25.96 -2.40
CA ILE A 312 -25.02 -26.30 -2.15
C ILE A 312 -24.11 -25.38 -2.96
N ASP A 313 -24.41 -25.20 -4.24
CA ASP A 313 -23.65 -24.32 -5.11
C ASP A 313 -23.68 -22.85 -4.63
N ILE A 314 -24.86 -22.27 -4.35
CA ILE A 314 -24.97 -20.91 -3.78
C ILE A 314 -24.13 -20.77 -2.51
N CYS A 315 -24.13 -21.78 -1.63
CA CYS A 315 -23.34 -21.76 -0.41
C CYS A 315 -21.84 -21.74 -0.71
N VAL A 316 -21.38 -22.54 -1.68
CA VAL A 316 -19.98 -22.53 -2.14
C VAL A 316 -19.63 -21.21 -2.82
N GLN A 317 -20.49 -20.65 -3.68
CA GLN A 317 -20.24 -19.36 -4.34
C GLN A 317 -20.14 -18.19 -3.35
N ILE A 318 -21.00 -18.14 -2.31
CA ILE A 318 -20.89 -17.18 -1.20
C ILE A 318 -19.55 -17.35 -0.48
N PHE A 319 -19.19 -18.59 -0.12
CA PHE A 319 -17.94 -18.89 0.58
C PHE A 319 -16.71 -18.50 -0.25
N THR A 320 -16.69 -18.81 -1.55
CA THR A 320 -15.65 -18.39 -2.49
C THR A 320 -15.54 -16.87 -2.58
N ALA A 321 -16.66 -16.14 -2.64
CA ALA A 321 -16.62 -14.68 -2.67
C ALA A 321 -16.04 -14.07 -1.38
N LEU A 322 -16.30 -14.67 -0.22
CA LEU A 322 -15.77 -14.25 1.09
C LEU A 322 -14.30 -14.65 1.31
N ALA A 323 -13.89 -15.81 0.80
CA ALA A 323 -12.50 -16.29 0.84
C ALA A 323 -11.60 -15.53 -0.14
N LEU A 324 -12.09 -15.19 -1.34
CA LEU A 324 -11.38 -14.40 -2.35
C LEU A 324 -11.22 -12.93 -1.93
N SER A 325 -12.16 -12.37 -1.16
CA SER A 325 -12.08 -10.99 -0.66
C SER A 325 -11.15 -10.78 0.54
N GLY A 326 -10.79 -11.83 1.28
CA GLY A 326 -10.12 -11.69 2.58
C GLY A 326 -11.05 -11.25 3.72
N MET A 327 -12.37 -11.27 3.48
CA MET A 327 -13.38 -11.11 4.53
C MET A 327 -13.36 -12.28 5.52
N MET A 328 -12.90 -13.45 5.05
CA MET A 328 -12.42 -14.58 5.86
C MET A 328 -10.89 -14.62 5.83
N GLY A 329 -10.25 -14.77 7.00
CA GLY A 329 -8.79 -14.72 7.13
C GLY A 329 -8.28 -14.05 8.41
N PRO A 330 -6.94 -13.96 8.58
CA PRO A 330 -6.28 -13.40 9.76
C PRO A 330 -6.66 -11.94 10.02
N ARG A 331 -6.31 -11.39 11.20
CA ARG A 331 -6.87 -10.09 11.65
C ARG A 331 -6.45 -8.92 10.73
N ASN A 332 -5.22 -8.93 10.22
CA ASN A 332 -4.71 -8.00 9.21
C ASN A 332 -4.29 -8.76 7.94
N PRO A 333 -5.23 -9.05 7.01
CA PRO A 333 -4.88 -9.77 5.78
C PRO A 333 -4.00 -8.93 4.85
N MET A 334 -4.16 -7.59 4.86
CA MET A 334 -3.38 -6.69 4.01
C MET A 334 -1.90 -6.67 4.37
N ASP A 335 -1.54 -6.67 5.65
CA ASP A 335 -0.14 -6.69 6.11
C ASP A 335 0.54 -8.02 5.72
N ALA A 336 -0.18 -9.15 5.83
CA ALA A 336 0.28 -10.44 5.35
C ALA A 336 0.39 -10.50 3.81
N PHE A 337 -0.51 -9.86 3.07
CA PHE A 337 -0.41 -9.73 1.61
C PHE A 337 0.69 -8.76 1.16
N ARG A 338 0.95 -7.67 1.90
CA ARG A 338 2.10 -6.78 1.70
C ARG A 338 3.37 -7.59 1.92
N LYS A 339 3.59 -8.15 3.11
CA LYS A 339 4.69 -9.12 3.38
C LYS A 339 4.88 -10.13 2.26
N LEU A 340 3.80 -10.73 1.73
CA LEU A 340 3.91 -11.70 0.64
C LEU A 340 4.30 -11.07 -0.72
N ALA A 341 3.77 -9.89 -1.06
CA ALA A 341 4.19 -9.11 -2.23
C ALA A 341 5.65 -8.65 -2.09
N ASP A 342 6.06 -8.28 -0.88
CA ASP A 342 7.39 -7.78 -0.56
C ASP A 342 8.41 -8.93 -0.61
N LEU A 343 8.05 -10.11 -0.10
CA LEU A 343 8.74 -11.39 -0.33
C LEU A 343 8.81 -11.73 -1.81
N SER A 344 7.77 -11.44 -2.60
CA SER A 344 7.75 -11.67 -4.05
C SER A 344 8.60 -10.69 -4.87
N GLY A 345 9.13 -9.61 -4.28
CA GLY A 345 10.17 -8.80 -4.93
C GLY A 345 10.43 -7.39 -4.38
N TYR A 346 9.59 -6.82 -3.53
CA TYR A 346 9.68 -5.38 -3.20
C TYR A 346 9.63 -5.05 -1.69
N GLY A 347 10.80 -4.90 -1.07
CA GLY A 347 10.99 -3.98 0.06
C GLY A 347 10.36 -4.31 1.42
N PHE A 348 11.21 -4.59 2.40
CA PHE A 348 11.02 -4.07 3.76
C PHE A 348 12.35 -3.49 4.22
N ALA A 349 12.36 -2.22 4.59
CA ALA A 349 13.34 -1.63 5.51
C ALA A 349 12.61 -1.42 6.84
N SER A 350 12.12 -2.53 7.44
CA SER A 350 11.09 -2.48 8.50
C SER A 350 11.62 -2.16 9.89
N LYS A 351 12.94 -2.13 10.08
CA LYS A 351 13.55 -1.63 11.31
C LYS A 351 14.24 -0.31 11.01
N ARG A 352 13.71 0.76 11.60
CA ARG A 352 14.26 2.13 11.58
C ARG A 352 15.54 2.17 12.42
N ILE A 353 16.61 1.59 11.87
CA ILE A 353 17.91 1.49 12.52
C ILE A 353 18.81 2.58 11.96
N THR A 354 19.17 3.53 12.81
CA THR A 354 20.25 4.47 12.52
C THR A 354 21.55 3.69 12.25
N PHE A 355 22.21 4.02 11.15
CA PHE A 355 23.49 3.44 10.71
C PHE A 355 24.46 4.59 10.37
N PRO A 356 25.43 4.91 11.25
CA PRO A 356 26.35 6.02 11.03
C PRO A 356 27.50 5.70 10.06
N GLY A 357 27.50 4.52 9.44
CA GLY A 357 28.68 3.92 8.81
C GLY A 357 29.37 2.91 9.73
N HIS A 358 30.21 2.06 9.14
CA HIS A 358 31.14 1.18 9.84
C HIS A 358 32.42 1.05 9.00
N ILE A 359 33.54 1.56 9.52
CA ILE A 359 34.85 1.44 8.89
C ILE A 359 35.70 0.47 9.71
N ASN A 360 36.04 -0.66 9.10
CA ASN A 360 36.89 -1.69 9.69
C ASN A 360 38.35 -1.41 9.30
N GLU A 361 39.26 -1.29 10.27
CA GLU A 361 40.68 -0.98 10.01
C GLU A 361 41.43 -2.05 9.23
N ARG A 362 40.92 -3.29 9.22
CA ARG A 362 41.52 -4.43 8.50
C ARG A 362 40.96 -4.65 7.10
N ALA A 363 39.85 -3.99 6.74
CA ALA A 363 39.20 -4.23 5.45
C ALA A 363 40.05 -3.70 4.28
N ALA A 364 40.20 -4.49 3.21
CA ALA A 364 40.83 -4.03 1.97
C ALA A 364 39.89 -3.16 1.10
N LYS A 365 38.57 -3.28 1.29
CA LYS A 365 37.53 -2.68 0.43
C LYS A 365 36.51 -1.90 1.27
N CYS A 366 35.95 -0.84 0.71
CA CYS A 366 34.92 -0.01 1.34
C CYS A 366 33.78 0.36 0.38
N ILE A 367 32.54 0.05 0.75
CA ILE A 367 31.35 0.50 0.02
C ILE A 367 31.03 1.93 0.44
N VAL A 368 31.24 2.88 -0.48
CA VAL A 368 31.08 4.33 -0.21
C VAL A 368 29.80 4.93 -0.76
N SER A 369 29.13 4.25 -1.69
CA SER A 369 27.79 4.65 -2.13
C SER A 369 26.96 3.44 -2.52
N PHE A 370 25.73 3.35 -2.00
CA PHE A 370 24.82 2.23 -2.23
C PHE A 370 23.39 2.69 -2.49
N PRO A 371 22.66 2.08 -3.45
CA PRO A 371 21.31 2.50 -3.80
C PRO A 371 20.29 2.05 -2.77
N GLY A 372 19.89 2.96 -1.87
CA GLY A 372 18.90 2.74 -0.81
C GLY A 372 17.47 2.35 -1.24
N VAL A 373 17.22 2.17 -2.54
CA VAL A 373 15.99 1.53 -3.06
C VAL A 373 16.01 0.01 -2.85
N TYR A 374 17.20 -0.60 -2.78
CA TYR A 374 17.38 -2.05 -2.68
C TYR A 374 17.48 -2.51 -1.23
N ASN A 375 16.44 -2.22 -0.42
CA ASN A 375 16.38 -2.46 1.03
C ASN A 375 16.93 -3.84 1.46
N LYS A 376 16.56 -4.92 0.77
CA LYS A 376 17.01 -6.28 1.10
C LYS A 376 18.51 -6.52 0.88
N LEU A 377 19.14 -5.78 -0.04
CA LEU A 377 20.58 -5.83 -0.29
C LEU A 377 21.33 -4.91 0.67
N TRP A 378 20.74 -3.74 0.97
CA TRP A 378 21.22 -2.85 2.04
C TRP A 378 21.26 -3.55 3.41
N ASP A 379 20.19 -4.26 3.79
CA ASP A 379 20.15 -5.02 5.04
C ASP A 379 21.20 -6.14 5.09
N LYS A 380 21.56 -6.73 3.93
CA LYS A 380 22.67 -7.68 3.83
C LYS A 380 24.02 -6.99 4.02
N ALA A 381 24.24 -5.82 3.39
CA ALA A 381 25.44 -5.02 3.58
C ALA A 381 25.64 -4.64 5.05
N VAL A 382 24.57 -4.14 5.71
CA VAL A 382 24.60 -3.73 7.12
C VAL A 382 24.82 -4.91 8.07
N LYS A 383 24.32 -6.12 7.75
CA LYS A 383 24.60 -7.33 8.55
C LYS A 383 26.04 -7.83 8.38
N ALA A 384 26.54 -7.87 7.15
CA ALA A 384 27.91 -8.30 6.84
C ALA A 384 28.99 -7.48 7.58
N VAL A 385 28.66 -6.25 8.01
CA VAL A 385 29.56 -5.36 8.77
C VAL A 385 29.19 -5.22 10.26
N ARG A 386 28.29 -6.06 10.79
CA ARG A 386 27.78 -5.94 12.18
C ARG A 386 27.80 -7.21 13.02
N ASP A 387 27.90 -8.40 12.43
CA ASP A 387 27.89 -9.63 13.22
C ASP A 387 29.27 -9.86 13.88
N ASP A 388 29.33 -9.80 15.22
CA ASP A 388 30.54 -10.00 16.04
C ASP A 388 31.15 -11.44 15.95
N PHE A 389 30.54 -12.34 15.18
CA PHE A 389 31.02 -13.70 14.94
C PHE A 389 32.00 -13.74 13.76
N VAL A 390 33.21 -13.25 14.02
CA VAL A 390 34.32 -13.21 13.06
C VAL A 390 34.91 -14.61 12.82
N THR A 391 34.95 -15.03 11.56
CA THR A 391 36.06 -15.83 11.00
C THR A 391 37.00 -14.89 10.25
N GLU A 392 38.31 -15.11 10.32
CA GLU A 392 39.35 -14.07 10.17
C GLU A 392 39.61 -13.48 8.75
N GLU A 393 38.69 -13.64 7.79
CA GLU A 393 38.93 -13.26 6.38
C GLU A 393 38.01 -12.10 5.92
N ASP A 394 38.64 -10.96 5.60
CA ASP A 394 38.22 -9.80 4.80
C ASP A 394 36.77 -9.28 4.87
N LEU A 395 36.33 -8.87 6.06
CA LEU A 395 35.07 -8.13 6.26
C LEU A 395 35.14 -6.66 5.78
N CYS A 396 34.58 -6.40 4.59
CA CYS A 396 34.47 -5.09 3.90
C CYS A 396 33.93 -3.94 4.78
N SER A 397 34.44 -2.71 4.61
CA SER A 397 33.90 -1.48 5.22
C SER A 397 32.64 -0.97 4.52
N LEU A 398 31.78 -0.23 5.24
CA LEU A 398 30.57 0.41 4.71
C LEU A 398 30.47 1.86 5.21
N ALA A 399 30.92 2.82 4.39
CA ALA A 399 30.92 4.25 4.73
C ALA A 399 29.54 4.92 4.60
N CYS A 400 28.61 4.27 3.89
CA CYS A 400 27.24 4.75 3.65
C CYS A 400 26.49 5.05 4.96
N VAL A 401 25.71 6.13 5.00
CA VAL A 401 25.06 6.64 6.22
C VAL A 401 23.54 6.67 6.10
N PHE A 402 22.84 6.26 7.15
CA PHE A 402 21.39 6.36 7.28
C PHE A 402 21.02 6.90 8.67
N LEU A 403 20.71 8.20 8.74
CA LEU A 403 20.31 8.89 9.98
C LEU A 403 18.78 8.91 10.07
N THR A 404 18.21 8.35 11.15
CA THR A 404 16.74 8.21 11.26
C THR A 404 16.10 9.12 12.29
N ASP A 405 16.88 9.79 13.13
CA ASP A 405 16.34 10.57 14.25
C ASP A 405 17.17 11.82 14.53
N SER A 406 16.60 12.78 15.26
CA SER A 406 17.26 14.07 15.51
C SER A 406 18.55 13.94 16.32
N ALA A 407 18.69 12.93 17.19
CA ALA A 407 19.92 12.70 17.95
C ALA A 407 21.04 12.12 17.06
N SER A 408 20.68 11.29 16.07
CA SER A 408 21.61 10.80 15.04
C SER A 408 22.05 11.88 14.04
N GLY A 409 21.29 12.97 13.92
CA GLY A 409 21.59 14.09 13.03
C GLY A 409 20.55 14.38 11.94
N LEU A 410 19.40 13.71 11.93
CA LEU A 410 18.29 14.07 11.02
C LEU A 410 17.84 15.52 11.29
N GLY A 411 17.71 16.32 10.23
CA GLY A 411 17.40 17.75 10.32
C GLY A 411 18.58 18.65 10.72
N GLN A 412 19.73 18.10 11.09
CA GLN A 412 20.90 18.89 11.51
C GLN A 412 21.76 19.34 10.32
N HIS A 413 22.47 20.47 10.49
CA HIS A 413 23.30 21.09 9.47
C HIS A 413 24.76 21.24 9.94
N SER A 414 25.70 20.75 9.14
CA SER A 414 27.15 20.94 9.36
C SER A 414 27.69 22.04 8.44
N MET A 415 28.63 22.83 8.96
CA MET A 415 29.36 23.84 8.19
C MET A 415 30.15 23.21 7.05
N ASN A 416 30.16 23.85 5.89
CA ASN A 416 31.02 23.47 4.78
C ASN A 416 32.33 24.27 4.87
N PRO A 417 33.51 23.63 5.04
CA PRO A 417 34.80 24.32 5.04
C PRO A 417 35.05 25.12 3.75
N ASP A 418 34.60 24.63 2.60
CA ASP A 418 34.81 25.26 1.29
C ASP A 418 33.99 26.55 1.12
N THR A 419 32.93 26.74 1.89
CA THR A 419 32.08 27.94 1.84
C THR A 419 31.81 28.49 3.24
N PRO A 420 32.76 29.27 3.81
CA PRO A 420 32.64 29.86 5.13
C PRO A 420 31.30 30.57 5.36
N GLY A 421 30.72 30.38 6.54
CA GLY A 421 29.39 30.90 6.88
C GLY A 421 28.20 30.13 6.29
N LYS A 422 28.43 29.09 5.47
CA LYS A 422 27.37 28.25 4.89
C LYS A 422 27.54 26.77 5.27
N CYS A 423 26.43 26.03 5.26
CA CYS A 423 26.41 24.59 5.45
C CYS A 423 26.43 23.84 4.10
N TRP A 424 26.70 22.53 4.14
CA TRP A 424 26.75 21.67 2.95
C TRP A 424 25.49 21.72 2.07
N CYS A 425 24.31 22.07 2.61
CA CYS A 425 23.10 22.26 1.81
C CYS A 425 23.28 23.25 0.65
N HIS A 426 24.11 24.28 0.80
CA HIS A 426 24.31 25.28 -0.23
C HIS A 426 24.91 24.69 -1.51
N ALA A 427 25.90 23.79 -1.37
CA ALA A 427 26.53 23.10 -2.50
C ALA A 427 25.66 21.94 -3.01
N ILE A 428 25.18 21.08 -2.11
CA ILE A 428 24.51 19.82 -2.47
C ILE A 428 23.07 20.06 -2.99
N TYR A 429 22.34 20.97 -2.37
CA TYR A 429 20.92 21.17 -2.63
C TYR A 429 20.60 22.47 -3.37
N GLY A 430 21.37 23.53 -3.14
CA GLY A 430 20.99 24.88 -3.58
C GLY A 430 19.84 25.43 -2.73
N GLN A 431 18.99 26.25 -3.35
CA GLN A 431 17.82 26.84 -2.69
C GLN A 431 16.64 25.85 -2.66
N ILE A 432 16.19 25.46 -1.48
CA ILE A 432 15.06 24.54 -1.32
C ILE A 432 13.72 25.29 -1.36
N ARG A 433 12.74 24.69 -2.05
CA ARG A 433 11.39 25.23 -2.21
C ARG A 433 10.55 25.01 -0.95
N ALA A 434 9.66 25.95 -0.64
CA ALA A 434 8.73 25.88 0.50
C ALA A 434 7.92 24.57 0.58
N SER A 435 7.62 23.93 -0.54
CA SER A 435 6.93 22.63 -0.58
C SER A 435 7.70 21.50 0.10
N ALA A 436 9.03 21.60 0.24
CA ALA A 436 9.83 20.63 0.97
C ALA A 436 9.65 20.72 2.50
N TYR A 437 9.12 21.83 3.00
CA TYR A 437 8.80 22.05 4.41
C TYR A 437 7.36 21.61 4.77
N LEU A 438 6.64 21.00 3.84
CA LEU A 438 5.28 20.50 4.01
C LEU A 438 5.24 18.98 3.82
N ARG A 439 5.00 18.24 4.90
CA ARG A 439 4.79 16.79 4.85
C ARG A 439 3.31 16.48 4.84
N VAL A 440 2.79 16.00 3.71
CA VAL A 440 1.41 15.51 3.61
C VAL A 440 1.39 14.01 3.84
N VAL A 441 0.59 13.56 4.82
CA VAL A 441 0.34 12.14 5.07
C VAL A 441 -1.12 11.85 4.80
N GLU A 442 -1.40 11.04 3.78
CA GLU A 442 -2.73 10.48 3.56
C GLU A 442 -2.91 9.27 4.47
N VAL A 443 -3.86 9.34 5.40
CA VAL A 443 -4.22 8.22 6.26
C VAL A 443 -5.48 7.59 5.68
N ASP A 444 -5.43 6.31 5.31
CA ASP A 444 -6.65 5.61 4.91
C ASP A 444 -7.52 5.38 6.16
N PRO A 445 -8.77 5.86 6.21
CA PRO A 445 -9.64 5.72 7.37
C PRO A 445 -9.86 4.26 7.79
N CYS A 446 -9.79 3.32 6.84
CA CYS A 446 -9.93 1.89 7.11
C CYS A 446 -8.65 1.27 7.74
N GLU A 447 -7.48 1.85 7.49
CA GLU A 447 -6.20 1.35 8.03
C GLU A 447 -5.72 2.16 9.26
N ALA A 448 -6.32 3.31 9.56
CA ALA A 448 -5.90 4.27 10.60
C ALA A 448 -5.68 3.67 12.00
N ASP A 449 -6.51 2.71 12.42
CA ASP A 449 -6.42 2.04 13.72
C ASP A 449 -5.46 0.84 13.73
N SER A 450 -4.93 0.42 12.58
CA SER A 450 -3.96 -0.68 12.50
C SER A 450 -2.65 -0.33 13.19
N ILE A 451 -1.97 -1.33 13.76
CA ILE A 451 -0.68 -1.12 14.42
C ILE A 451 0.35 -0.59 13.41
N GLU A 452 0.39 -1.15 12.20
CA GLU A 452 1.29 -0.71 11.11
C GLU A 452 1.03 0.75 10.70
N SER A 453 -0.21 1.17 10.47
CA SER A 453 -0.50 2.57 10.14
C SER A 453 -0.22 3.53 11.30
N ARG A 454 -0.44 3.10 12.55
CA ARG A 454 -0.09 3.91 13.73
C ARG A 454 1.42 4.01 13.92
N GLU A 455 2.20 2.96 13.61
CA GLU A 455 3.67 3.00 13.60
C GLU A 455 4.20 3.88 12.47
N LYS A 456 3.68 3.69 11.25
CA LYS A 456 4.00 4.55 10.11
C LYS A 456 3.69 6.01 10.41
N LEU A 457 2.49 6.34 10.92
CA LEU A 457 2.14 7.71 11.28
C LEU A 457 3.04 8.25 12.41
N ARG A 458 3.41 7.43 13.40
CA ARG A 458 4.41 7.82 14.43
C ARG A 458 5.78 8.14 13.82
N HIS A 459 6.24 7.35 12.84
CA HIS A 459 7.50 7.63 12.13
C HIS A 459 7.41 8.92 11.31
N GLU A 460 6.33 9.10 10.55
CA GLU A 460 6.08 10.31 9.75
C GLU A 460 5.97 11.59 10.61
N VAL A 461 5.37 11.49 11.81
CA VAL A 461 5.35 12.56 12.82
C VAL A 461 6.76 12.84 13.34
N ALA A 462 7.49 11.80 13.77
CA ALA A 462 8.85 11.95 14.31
C ALA A 462 9.85 12.48 13.26
N ASP A 463 9.67 12.10 11.99
CA ASP A 463 10.41 12.62 10.84
C ASP A 463 10.09 14.11 10.62
N ALA A 464 8.81 14.48 10.57
CA ALA A 464 8.40 15.88 10.40
C ALA A 464 8.86 16.77 11.56
N ASP A 465 8.77 16.29 12.80
CA ASP A 465 9.25 16.98 14.01
C ASP A 465 10.78 17.16 13.97
N ALA A 466 11.54 16.10 13.64
CA ALA A 466 13.00 16.16 13.54
C ALA A 466 13.49 17.11 12.41
N MET A 467 12.71 17.22 11.33
CA MET A 467 13.00 18.07 10.18
C MET A 467 12.38 19.47 10.25
N ASN A 468 11.67 19.80 11.35
CA ASN A 468 10.91 21.05 11.52
C ASN A 468 9.97 21.36 10.33
N GLN A 469 9.23 20.34 9.88
CA GLN A 469 8.26 20.43 8.79
C GLN A 469 6.83 20.62 9.30
N VAL A 470 5.99 21.28 8.50
CA VAL A 470 4.55 21.30 8.72
C VAL A 470 3.98 19.94 8.33
N LEU A 471 3.51 19.16 9.31
CA LEU A 471 2.75 17.94 9.05
C LEU A 471 1.28 18.28 8.77
N LEU A 472 0.74 17.76 7.66
CA LEU A 472 -0.67 17.86 7.30
C LEU A 472 -1.24 16.46 7.05
N ILE A 473 -2.17 16.03 7.90
CA ILE A 473 -2.83 14.73 7.79
C ILE A 473 -4.11 14.91 6.96
N LYS A 474 -4.24 14.15 5.87
CA LYS A 474 -5.41 14.15 4.99
C LYS A 474 -6.35 12.99 5.37
N SER A 475 -7.53 13.35 5.87
CA SER A 475 -8.65 12.47 6.24
C SER A 475 -9.85 12.67 5.28
N GLU A 476 -11.04 12.12 5.60
CA GLU A 476 -12.29 12.29 4.82
C GLU A 476 -12.91 13.71 4.92
N GLN A 477 -12.10 14.74 4.69
CA GLN A 477 -12.55 16.13 4.65
C GLN A 477 -12.96 16.56 3.23
N ASN A 478 -13.93 17.48 3.16
CA ASN A 478 -14.41 18.08 1.90
C ASN A 478 -13.26 18.80 1.16
N ASP A 479 -13.25 18.71 -0.18
CA ASP A 479 -12.20 19.28 -1.05
C ASP A 479 -11.93 20.78 -0.79
N LEU A 480 -12.98 21.56 -0.50
CA LEU A 480 -12.83 22.99 -0.19
C LEU A 480 -12.11 23.24 1.15
N GLU A 481 -12.33 22.37 2.14
CA GLU A 481 -11.65 22.47 3.44
C GLU A 481 -10.21 21.98 3.33
N TRP A 482 -9.98 20.89 2.59
CA TRP A 482 -8.65 20.43 2.22
C TRP A 482 -7.82 21.53 1.53
N GLN A 483 -8.39 22.23 0.54
CA GLN A 483 -7.71 23.33 -0.15
C GLN A 483 -7.34 24.48 0.80
N LYS A 484 -8.23 24.86 1.73
CA LYS A 484 -7.96 25.90 2.74
C LYS A 484 -6.84 25.48 3.70
N GLN A 485 -6.88 24.25 4.21
CA GLN A 485 -5.86 23.72 5.10
C GLN A 485 -4.50 23.63 4.41
N TYR A 486 -4.45 23.08 3.19
CA TYR A 486 -3.25 23.00 2.38
C TYR A 486 -2.65 24.38 2.09
N ALA A 487 -3.47 25.36 1.69
CA ALA A 487 -3.03 26.74 1.44
C ALA A 487 -2.56 27.47 2.72
N ARG A 488 -3.06 27.08 3.90
CA ARG A 488 -2.54 27.57 5.19
C ARG A 488 -1.21 26.93 5.54
N ALA A 489 -1.12 25.60 5.46
CA ALA A 489 0.08 24.83 5.74
C ALA A 489 1.25 25.21 4.81
N LEU A 490 0.98 25.45 3.52
CA LEU A 490 1.99 25.90 2.55
C LEU A 490 2.51 27.32 2.82
N ARG A 491 1.73 28.19 3.48
CA ARG A 491 2.22 29.50 3.95
C ARG A 491 3.18 29.30 5.12
N THR A 492 2.79 28.58 6.16
CA THR A 492 3.68 28.26 7.29
C THR A 492 4.96 27.53 6.84
N ALA A 493 4.87 26.61 5.87
CA ALA A 493 6.03 25.95 5.28
C ALA A 493 6.96 26.89 4.50
N ARG A 494 6.43 27.98 3.92
CA ARG A 494 7.23 29.05 3.31
C ARG A 494 7.95 29.87 4.37
N ASP A 495 7.25 30.22 5.45
CA ASP A 495 7.80 31.02 6.55
C ASP A 495 8.95 30.25 7.22
N LEU A 496 8.74 28.97 7.57
CA LEU A 496 9.80 28.07 8.07
C LEU A 496 10.97 27.91 7.09
N GLY A 497 10.69 27.85 5.78
CA GLY A 497 11.73 27.80 4.75
C GLY A 497 12.56 29.09 4.68
N GLN A 498 11.98 30.25 4.98
CA GLN A 498 12.68 31.53 5.08
C GLN A 498 13.50 31.61 6.38
N GLU A 499 12.92 31.23 7.52
CA GLU A 499 13.60 31.15 8.82
C GLU A 499 14.83 30.22 8.78
N ASN A 500 14.72 29.08 8.08
CA ASN A 500 15.86 28.17 7.88
C ASN A 500 16.81 28.60 6.74
N GLY A 501 16.68 29.82 6.21
CA GLY A 501 17.57 30.38 5.19
C GLY A 501 17.56 29.64 3.85
N GLY A 502 16.45 29.00 3.47
CA GLY A 502 16.32 28.24 2.23
C GLY A 502 17.05 26.90 2.20
N ARG A 503 17.55 26.41 3.35
CA ARG A 503 18.26 25.14 3.48
C ARG A 503 17.32 23.93 3.33
N ALA A 504 17.86 22.72 3.37
CA ALA A 504 17.06 21.49 3.32
C ALA A 504 16.52 21.10 4.71
N PRO A 505 15.22 20.83 4.89
CA PRO A 505 14.66 20.49 6.20
C PRO A 505 15.15 19.14 6.76
N TRP A 506 15.55 18.20 5.89
CA TRP A 506 16.20 16.95 6.29
C TRP A 506 17.67 17.11 6.75
N GLY A 507 18.24 18.32 6.65
CA GLY A 507 19.60 18.61 7.06
C GLY A 507 20.67 18.19 6.05
N CYS A 508 21.93 18.36 6.45
CA CYS A 508 23.11 17.90 5.71
C CYS A 508 24.15 17.21 6.61
N GLN A 509 23.84 16.92 7.88
CA GLN A 509 24.73 16.21 8.80
C GLN A 509 25.12 14.81 8.30
N TRP A 510 24.23 14.14 7.56
CA TRP A 510 24.52 12.85 6.92
C TRP A 510 25.76 12.92 6.01
N PHE A 511 25.96 14.04 5.30
CA PHE A 511 27.08 14.20 4.36
C PHE A 511 28.40 14.40 5.09
N GLU A 512 28.41 15.14 6.20
CA GLU A 512 29.60 15.33 7.04
C GLU A 512 30.04 14.02 7.72
N VAL A 513 29.09 13.20 8.18
CA VAL A 513 29.39 11.87 8.73
C VAL A 513 29.90 10.93 7.64
N TRP A 514 29.23 10.89 6.48
CA TRP A 514 29.66 10.10 5.32
C TRP A 514 31.06 10.50 4.84
N LYS A 515 31.33 11.80 4.71
CA LYS A 515 32.64 12.34 4.32
C LYS A 515 33.74 11.85 5.26
N LYS A 516 33.54 11.90 6.58
CA LYS A 516 34.50 11.38 7.57
C LYS A 516 34.76 9.89 7.43
N ASN A 517 33.73 9.10 7.14
CA ASN A 517 33.89 7.67 6.87
C ASN A 517 34.71 7.41 5.60
N VAL A 518 34.48 8.19 4.53
CA VAL A 518 35.26 8.13 3.29
C VAL A 518 36.70 8.58 3.50
N ASP A 519 36.92 9.71 4.16
CA ASP A 519 38.27 10.21 4.50
C ASP A 519 39.05 9.12 5.29
N ARG A 520 38.41 8.48 6.28
CA ARG A 520 39.01 7.38 7.06
C ARG A 520 39.29 6.14 6.21
N ALA A 521 38.41 5.76 5.29
CA ALA A 521 38.65 4.66 4.37
C ALA A 521 39.83 4.95 3.41
N VAL A 522 40.01 6.21 2.99
CA VAL A 522 41.14 6.67 2.17
C VAL A 522 42.44 6.67 2.97
N GLU A 523 42.44 7.13 4.23
CA GLU A 523 43.59 7.02 5.14
C GLU A 523 44.07 5.56 5.30
N LEU A 524 43.11 4.64 5.44
CA LEU A 524 43.33 3.19 5.53
C LEU A 524 43.65 2.54 4.17
N LYS A 525 43.72 3.31 3.09
CA LYS A 525 44.02 2.85 1.71
C LYS A 525 43.05 1.79 1.17
N GLN A 526 41.79 1.84 1.61
CA GLN A 526 40.76 0.90 1.17
C GLN A 526 40.34 1.19 -0.27
N GLU A 527 40.11 0.16 -1.06
CA GLU A 527 39.52 0.29 -2.38
C GLU A 527 38.05 0.71 -2.24
N LEU A 528 37.66 1.84 -2.86
CA LEU A 528 36.31 2.38 -2.70
C LEU A 528 35.37 1.86 -3.79
N HIS A 529 34.14 1.49 -3.42
CA HIS A 529 33.14 0.91 -4.33
C HIS A 529 31.83 1.72 -4.34
N VAL A 530 31.34 1.98 -5.56
CA VAL A 530 30.07 2.69 -5.83
C VAL A 530 29.12 1.76 -6.60
N PHE A 531 27.94 1.53 -6.03
CA PHE A 531 26.89 0.73 -6.66
C PHE A 531 25.81 1.61 -7.31
N TYR A 532 25.48 1.28 -8.56
CA TYR A 532 24.46 1.94 -9.37
C TYR A 532 23.17 1.10 -9.46
N PHE A 533 22.06 1.73 -9.79
CA PHE A 533 20.81 1.06 -10.16
C PHE A 533 21.01 0.08 -11.32
N GLN A 534 20.18 -0.96 -11.33
CA GLN A 534 20.23 -2.05 -12.29
C GLN A 534 20.24 -1.59 -13.76
N GLY A 535 21.28 -2.01 -14.49
CA GLY A 535 21.51 -1.67 -15.90
C GLY A 535 22.04 -0.26 -16.13
N ARG A 536 22.43 0.48 -15.07
CA ARG A 536 22.77 1.92 -15.14
C ARG A 536 24.14 2.28 -14.55
N LYS A 537 25.08 1.32 -14.49
CA LYS A 537 26.47 1.55 -14.07
C LYS A 537 27.08 2.78 -14.75
N GLY A 538 27.62 3.70 -13.95
CA GLY A 538 28.30 4.92 -14.41
C GLY A 538 27.37 6.06 -14.87
N GLN A 539 26.05 5.84 -14.98
CA GLN A 539 25.08 6.83 -15.45
C GLN A 539 24.59 7.72 -14.29
N GLY A 540 24.33 8.99 -14.56
CA GLY A 540 23.75 9.92 -13.57
C GLY A 540 24.74 10.78 -12.78
N LYS A 541 26.03 10.77 -13.15
CA LYS A 541 27.07 11.63 -12.57
C LYS A 541 26.78 13.11 -12.84
N LEU A 542 27.10 13.97 -11.88
CA LEU A 542 27.11 15.44 -12.00
C LEU A 542 28.46 15.98 -11.52
N SER A 543 28.83 17.18 -11.99
CA SER A 543 29.90 17.96 -11.35
C SER A 543 29.45 18.42 -9.96
N TRP A 544 30.40 18.75 -9.10
CA TRP A 544 30.10 19.26 -7.76
C TRP A 544 29.40 20.62 -7.80
N GLU A 545 29.77 21.44 -8.79
CA GLU A 545 29.26 22.79 -9.04
C GLU A 545 27.81 22.74 -9.53
N ASP A 546 27.49 21.78 -10.41
CA ASP A 546 26.13 21.55 -10.92
C ASP A 546 25.16 20.98 -9.88
N LEU A 547 25.64 20.44 -8.75
CA LEU A 547 24.76 19.89 -7.71
C LEU A 547 23.73 20.91 -7.25
N SER A 548 24.10 22.17 -7.07
CA SER A 548 23.17 23.22 -6.62
C SER A 548 22.08 23.59 -7.64
N SER A 549 22.21 23.14 -8.90
CA SER A 549 21.34 23.52 -10.02
C SER A 549 20.18 22.54 -10.24
N ASP A 550 18.95 23.02 -10.00
CA ASP A 550 17.71 22.32 -10.35
C ASP A 550 17.68 21.94 -11.85
N ALA A 551 18.21 22.79 -12.73
CA ALA A 551 18.24 22.53 -14.18
C ALA A 551 19.19 21.39 -14.54
N ALA A 552 20.38 21.32 -13.93
CA ALA A 552 21.30 20.21 -14.13
C ALA A 552 20.73 18.89 -13.58
N LYS A 553 20.21 18.91 -12.35
CA LYS A 553 19.50 17.78 -11.72
C LYS A 553 18.36 17.25 -12.59
N ASN A 554 17.52 18.13 -13.15
CA ASN A 554 16.37 17.72 -13.96
C ASN A 554 16.76 17.11 -15.31
N ARG A 555 17.89 17.52 -15.92
CA ARG A 555 18.41 16.90 -17.14
C ARG A 555 18.92 15.47 -16.90
N VAL A 556 19.60 15.24 -15.78
CA VAL A 556 20.32 13.98 -15.53
C VAL A 556 19.48 12.93 -14.79
N ARG A 557 18.51 13.34 -13.96
CA ARG A 557 17.68 12.43 -13.15
C ARG A 557 16.94 11.31 -13.90
N PRO A 558 16.31 11.52 -15.09
CA PRO A 558 15.54 10.46 -15.76
C PRO A 558 16.36 9.22 -16.13
N GLU A 559 17.61 9.43 -16.51
CA GLU A 559 18.56 8.40 -16.96
C GLU A 559 19.60 8.05 -15.89
N SER A 560 19.52 8.66 -14.71
CA SER A 560 20.43 8.41 -13.60
C SER A 560 20.43 6.95 -13.14
N GLY A 561 21.62 6.40 -12.90
CA GLY A 561 21.84 5.18 -12.12
C GLY A 561 22.10 5.46 -10.63
N LEU A 562 22.10 6.72 -10.21
CA LEU A 562 22.35 7.15 -8.83
C LEU A 562 21.07 7.70 -8.18
N GLY A 563 20.87 7.36 -6.91
CA GLY A 563 19.90 7.98 -6.02
C GLY A 563 20.29 9.42 -5.62
N ALA A 564 19.36 10.14 -4.98
CA ALA A 564 19.50 11.59 -4.76
C ALA A 564 20.63 11.99 -3.79
N SER A 565 20.99 11.15 -2.81
CA SER A 565 22.20 11.34 -1.99
C SER A 565 23.45 10.91 -2.76
N GLN A 566 23.37 9.75 -3.43
CA GLN A 566 24.46 9.17 -4.22
C GLN A 566 25.02 10.10 -5.29
N THR A 567 24.18 10.94 -5.92
CA THR A 567 24.66 11.96 -6.87
C THR A 567 25.66 12.92 -6.22
N ALA A 568 25.45 13.30 -4.96
CA ALA A 568 26.36 14.17 -4.21
C ALA A 568 27.59 13.42 -3.68
N GLU A 569 27.39 12.18 -3.22
CA GLU A 569 28.48 11.28 -2.79
C GLU A 569 29.50 11.09 -3.94
N VAL A 570 29.03 10.70 -5.13
CA VAL A 570 29.88 10.47 -6.31
C VAL A 570 30.48 11.78 -6.84
N ALA A 571 29.72 12.89 -6.86
CA ALA A 571 30.27 14.19 -7.27
C ALA A 571 31.39 14.68 -6.34
N TYR A 572 31.32 14.40 -5.03
CA TYR A 572 32.41 14.70 -4.09
C TYR A 572 33.67 13.88 -4.38
N LEU A 573 33.54 12.56 -4.57
CA LEU A 573 34.67 11.68 -4.91
C LEU A 573 35.37 12.17 -6.20
N LEU A 574 34.59 12.51 -7.23
CA LEU A 574 35.11 13.06 -8.49
C LEU A 574 35.82 14.41 -8.31
N LYS A 575 35.23 15.35 -7.56
CA LYS A 575 35.85 16.65 -7.26
C LYS A 575 37.19 16.50 -6.53
N MET A 576 37.26 15.58 -5.57
CA MET A 576 38.47 15.34 -4.77
C MET A 576 39.51 14.47 -5.49
N GLY A 577 39.21 13.97 -6.69
CA GLY A 577 40.10 13.06 -7.43
C GLY A 577 40.28 11.69 -6.76
N ILE A 578 39.35 11.29 -5.89
CA ILE A 578 39.44 10.03 -5.14
C ILE A 578 39.02 8.88 -6.08
N PRO A 579 39.87 7.87 -6.32
CA PRO A 579 39.53 6.74 -7.18
C PRO A 579 38.52 5.81 -6.53
N PHE A 580 37.59 5.27 -7.32
CA PHE A 580 36.62 4.26 -6.90
C PHE A 580 36.26 3.32 -8.06
N LYS A 581 35.86 2.08 -7.74
CA LYS A 581 35.31 1.11 -8.70
C LYS A 581 33.80 1.23 -8.80
N GLU A 582 33.30 1.03 -10.01
CA GLU A 582 31.88 1.18 -10.34
C GLU A 582 31.24 -0.19 -10.59
N HIS A 583 30.12 -0.44 -9.94
CA HIS A 583 29.42 -1.73 -9.97
C HIS A 583 27.94 -1.56 -10.30
N ASP A 584 27.34 -2.55 -10.95
CA ASP A 584 25.89 -2.66 -10.97
C ASP A 584 25.42 -3.30 -9.66
N VAL A 585 24.25 -2.91 -9.16
CA VAL A 585 23.66 -3.55 -7.97
C VAL A 585 23.36 -5.04 -8.17
N GLN A 586 23.23 -5.52 -9.41
CA GLN A 586 23.19 -6.96 -9.69
C GLN A 586 24.47 -7.69 -9.24
N ASP A 587 25.63 -7.05 -9.39
CA ASP A 587 26.94 -7.63 -9.08
C ASP A 587 27.22 -7.69 -7.56
N PHE A 588 26.34 -7.12 -6.73
CA PHE A 588 26.55 -6.96 -5.30
C PHE A 588 26.68 -8.28 -4.53
N LEU A 589 25.89 -9.30 -4.90
CA LEU A 589 25.97 -10.60 -4.21
C LEU A 589 27.25 -11.36 -4.60
N SER A 590 27.68 -11.28 -5.86
CA SER A 590 28.97 -11.83 -6.29
C SER A 590 30.15 -11.10 -5.64
N PHE A 591 30.07 -9.77 -5.52
CA PHE A 591 31.04 -8.93 -4.81
C PHE A 591 31.20 -9.33 -3.34
N LEU A 592 30.10 -9.57 -2.61
CA LEU A 592 30.20 -10.06 -1.23
C LEU A 592 30.75 -11.49 -1.16
N SER A 593 30.43 -12.37 -2.10
CA SER A 593 30.93 -13.75 -2.07
C SER A 593 32.41 -13.87 -2.42
N SER A 594 32.98 -12.93 -3.20
CA SER A 594 34.42 -12.88 -3.49
C SER A 594 35.29 -12.43 -2.32
N GLU A 595 34.68 -12.09 -1.17
CA GLU A 595 35.38 -11.89 0.11
C GLU A 595 35.35 -13.14 1.00
N SER A 596 34.60 -14.18 0.62
CA SER A 596 34.38 -15.40 1.44
C SER A 596 35.16 -16.63 0.94
N SER A 597 36.19 -16.40 0.11
CA SER A 597 36.98 -17.41 -0.60
C SER A 597 38.33 -16.86 -1.05
#